data_AF-A0A3P1BIV8-F1
#
_entry.id   AF-A0A3P1BIV8-F1
#
_cell.length_a   1.000
_cell.length_b   1.000
_cell.length_c   1.000
_cell.angle_alpha   90.00
_cell.angle_beta   90.00
_cell.angle_gamma   90.00
#
_symmetry.space_group_name_H-M   'P 1'
#
loop_
_entity.id
_entity.type
_entity.pdbx_description
1 polymer ?
#
loop_
_entity_poly.entity_id
_entity_poly.type
_entity_poly.pdbx_seq_one_letter_code
_entity_poly.pdbx_strand_id
1 'polypeptide(L)'
;MRQLRQKTALSFFGLILLLFSSFQLKTAAVLGQKSSSEDSLNVEKAHQEIWRRFIDEHAILIDFADFDGRFDRPTAAEFRENKPNALGWWTPTENGSMFNGLYLDGICQRWMHRRNEADRQKAKRLAQGLLFLASIGDTPGFIGRGVATDGKTPPAMGSNDQTSPWFYGLWRYLDTGMPDPPERRQIIAKMTEVANALLANNWRLPTMSYSPSKYRNSFATFNWEGAPRLLFILKALHQLTGDAKWNQLYQDAAREMGGEPRRSRLQICAEGMKFDIPKQFRWTGVSSTVDVRALWEMEKDPEMRKAYEEGLNASARSAASGISLWHQFDRNDQKTFLHDWRTLNQWWKPQHSEQDALDVSQTELNELVKLSPRRNQELGFVREPLWMAWIVTMAPDRKLVEQHRSEIRGALTHFRADKLYYSQFFPAEAVWFRLQNK
;
A
#
# COMPACT_ATOMS: atom_id res chain seq x y z
N MET A 1 16.06 22.67 -66.86
CA MET A 1 15.99 23.68 -67.95
C MET A 1 14.63 24.38 -67.91
N ARG A 2 14.52 25.52 -68.61
CA ARG A 2 13.32 26.37 -68.86
C ARG A 2 11.98 25.61 -68.87
N GLN A 3 10.97 26.00 -68.10
CA GLN A 3 10.04 27.15 -68.29
C GLN A 3 8.97 26.99 -69.39
N LEU A 4 7.70 27.14 -68.96
CA LEU A 4 6.57 27.86 -69.61
C LEU A 4 5.88 27.34 -70.89
N ARG A 5 4.58 27.00 -70.77
CA ARG A 5 3.36 27.71 -71.27
C ARG A 5 2.14 26.74 -71.19
N GLN A 6 0.95 27.10 -70.68
CA GLN A 6 -0.07 28.06 -71.20
C GLN A 6 -0.49 27.73 -72.66
N LYS A 7 -1.75 27.78 -73.09
CA LYS A 7 -3.05 28.19 -72.50
C LYS A 7 -4.14 27.77 -73.52
N THR A 8 -5.36 27.44 -73.06
CA THR A 8 -6.58 27.73 -73.84
C THR A 8 -7.78 27.89 -72.90
N ALA A 9 -8.74 28.74 -73.29
CA ALA A 9 -9.86 29.22 -72.47
C ALA A 9 -11.07 29.58 -73.37
N LEU A 10 -12.13 30.16 -72.77
CA LEU A 10 -13.45 30.55 -73.34
C LEU A 10 -14.42 29.35 -73.54
N SER A 11 -15.76 29.45 -73.43
CA SER A 11 -16.74 30.48 -72.97
C SER A 11 -18.16 29.80 -72.92
N PHE A 12 -19.30 30.33 -72.44
CA PHE A 12 -19.74 31.64 -71.88
C PHE A 12 -21.07 31.48 -71.09
N PHE A 13 -21.46 32.46 -70.25
CA PHE A 13 -22.76 32.61 -69.53
C PHE A 13 -23.21 31.46 -68.57
N GLY A 14 -23.93 31.69 -67.45
CA GLY A 14 -24.32 32.94 -66.80
C GLY A 14 -25.75 32.91 -66.23
N LEU A 15 -25.92 32.64 -64.93
CA LEU A 15 -27.05 33.17 -64.14
C LEU A 15 -26.75 33.13 -62.63
N ILE A 16 -27.31 34.10 -61.90
CA ILE A 16 -27.16 34.29 -60.45
C ILE A 16 -28.30 33.57 -59.71
N LEU A 17 -27.98 32.88 -58.61
CA LEU A 17 -28.90 32.77 -57.48
C LEU A 17 -28.13 32.51 -56.17
N LEU A 18 -28.21 33.48 -55.26
CA LEU A 18 -27.62 33.44 -53.93
C LEU A 18 -28.51 32.61 -52.99
N LEU A 19 -28.00 31.49 -52.49
CA LEU A 19 -28.51 30.84 -51.28
C LEU A 19 -27.35 30.59 -50.32
N PHE A 20 -27.25 31.45 -49.31
CA PHE A 20 -26.36 31.25 -48.16
C PHE A 20 -26.92 30.14 -47.27
N SER A 21 -26.56 28.88 -47.55
CA SER A 21 -26.71 27.79 -46.57
C SER A 21 -25.48 27.76 -45.66
N SER A 22 -25.65 28.21 -44.43
CA SER A 22 -24.62 28.23 -43.40
C SER A 22 -24.11 26.82 -43.08
N PHE A 23 -22.83 26.56 -43.32
CA PHE A 23 -22.14 25.40 -42.77
C PHE A 23 -22.06 25.56 -41.25
N GLN A 24 -23.00 24.92 -40.53
CA GLN A 24 -22.89 24.80 -39.08
C GLN A 24 -21.65 23.97 -38.74
N LEU A 25 -20.64 24.63 -38.17
CA LEU A 25 -19.64 23.94 -37.35
C LEU A 25 -20.40 23.18 -36.27
N LYS A 26 -20.37 21.85 -36.34
CA LYS A 26 -20.72 21.01 -35.18
C LYS A 26 -19.63 21.20 -34.14
N THR A 27 -19.85 22.14 -33.23
CA THR A 27 -19.11 22.26 -31.98
C THR A 27 -19.17 20.92 -31.25
N ALA A 28 -18.03 20.23 -31.16
CA ALA A 28 -17.87 19.06 -30.32
C ALA A 28 -17.90 19.49 -28.85
N ALA A 29 -19.10 19.57 -28.28
CA ALA A 29 -19.33 20.03 -26.93
C ALA A 29 -19.34 18.86 -25.93
N VAL A 30 -18.58 19.02 -24.85
CA VAL A 30 -18.67 18.27 -23.58
C VAL A 30 -18.38 16.76 -23.63
N LEU A 31 -17.09 16.42 -23.76
CA LEU A 31 -16.50 15.25 -23.08
C LEU A 31 -15.63 15.78 -21.93
N GLY A 32 -16.20 15.95 -20.74
CA GLY A 32 -15.45 16.54 -19.61
C GLY A 32 -16.04 16.45 -18.20
N GLN A 33 -17.27 15.96 -18.01
CA GLN A 33 -17.94 15.99 -16.70
C GLN A 33 -18.52 14.67 -16.20
N LYS A 34 -18.55 13.61 -17.01
CA LYS A 34 -19.13 12.31 -16.61
C LYS A 34 -18.16 11.42 -15.82
N SER A 35 -16.87 11.50 -16.09
CA SER A 35 -15.89 10.59 -15.48
C SER A 35 -15.65 10.90 -13.99
N SER A 36 -15.57 12.17 -13.57
CA SER A 36 -15.36 12.51 -12.15
C SER A 36 -16.44 11.96 -11.21
N SER A 37 -17.70 11.87 -11.67
CA SER A 37 -18.77 11.23 -10.92
C SER A 37 -18.67 9.70 -10.87
N GLU A 38 -18.17 9.06 -11.92
CA GLU A 38 -18.09 7.59 -12.02
C GLU A 38 -16.92 7.03 -11.19
N ASP A 39 -15.72 7.62 -11.30
CA ASP A 39 -14.59 7.29 -10.43
C ASP A 39 -14.97 7.44 -8.95
N SER A 40 -15.57 8.58 -8.58
CA SER A 40 -16.00 8.86 -7.21
C SER A 40 -17.02 7.83 -6.70
N LEU A 41 -17.95 7.40 -7.55
CA LEU A 41 -18.93 6.37 -7.23
C LEU A 41 -18.29 4.99 -7.00
N ASN A 42 -17.34 4.58 -7.84
CA ASN A 42 -16.68 3.28 -7.70
C ASN A 42 -15.71 3.25 -6.51
N VAL A 43 -15.03 4.36 -6.22
CA VAL A 43 -14.23 4.53 -4.99
C VAL A 43 -15.12 4.49 -3.74
N GLU A 44 -16.31 5.08 -3.78
CA GLU A 44 -17.26 5.00 -2.66
C GLU A 44 -17.85 3.60 -2.47
N LYS A 45 -18.09 2.83 -3.55
CA LYS A 45 -18.46 1.40 -3.45
C LYS A 45 -17.33 0.56 -2.86
N ALA A 46 -16.08 0.80 -3.27
CA ALA A 46 -14.91 0.14 -2.70
C ALA A 46 -14.81 0.42 -1.18
N HIS A 47 -14.95 1.69 -0.78
CA HIS A 47 -15.03 2.09 0.62
C HIS A 47 -16.14 1.33 1.38
N GLN A 48 -17.37 1.32 0.85
CA GLN A 48 -18.50 0.61 1.48
C GLN A 48 -18.23 -0.87 1.66
N GLU A 49 -17.65 -1.54 0.66
CA GLU A 49 -17.38 -2.97 0.70
C GLU A 49 -16.25 -3.34 1.70
N ILE A 50 -15.21 -2.51 1.81
CA ILE A 50 -14.16 -2.64 2.84
C ILE A 50 -14.79 -2.64 4.23
N TRP A 51 -15.61 -1.63 4.54
CA TRP A 51 -16.26 -1.50 5.84
C TRP A 51 -17.39 -2.52 6.09
N ARG A 52 -17.93 -3.16 5.04
CA ARG A 52 -18.98 -4.19 5.15
C ARG A 52 -18.43 -5.59 5.43
N ARG A 53 -17.31 -5.96 4.78
CA ARG A 53 -16.79 -7.35 4.80
C ARG A 53 -15.43 -7.52 5.45
N PHE A 54 -14.57 -6.49 5.36
CA PHE A 54 -13.14 -6.68 5.56
C PHE A 54 -12.58 -5.97 6.80
N ILE A 55 -13.36 -5.13 7.49
CA ILE A 55 -13.00 -4.60 8.81
C ILE A 55 -13.65 -5.47 9.90
N ASP A 56 -12.83 -6.24 10.61
CA ASP A 56 -13.28 -7.19 11.62
C ASP A 56 -13.74 -6.52 12.95
N GLU A 57 -14.18 -7.35 13.90
CA GLU A 57 -14.61 -6.95 15.24
C GLU A 57 -13.50 -6.31 16.08
N HIS A 58 -12.23 -6.56 15.77
CA HIS A 58 -11.04 -5.95 16.37
C HIS A 58 -10.56 -4.69 15.62
N ALA A 59 -11.33 -4.23 14.62
CA ALA A 59 -10.98 -3.12 13.74
C ALA A 59 -9.75 -3.37 12.84
N ILE A 60 -9.52 -4.62 12.47
CA ILE A 60 -8.42 -5.06 11.61
C ILE A 60 -8.95 -5.30 10.19
N LEU A 61 -8.22 -4.80 9.19
CA LEU A 61 -8.45 -5.02 7.78
C LEU A 61 -7.86 -6.39 7.37
N ILE A 62 -8.73 -7.39 7.26
CA ILE A 62 -8.37 -8.76 6.87
C ILE A 62 -8.06 -8.87 5.37
N ASP A 63 -7.28 -9.87 4.98
CA ASP A 63 -6.87 -10.10 3.59
C ASP A 63 -8.01 -10.52 2.68
N PHE A 64 -8.87 -11.44 3.13
CA PHE A 64 -9.97 -11.99 2.33
C PHE A 64 -11.15 -12.49 3.16
N ALA A 65 -12.33 -12.50 2.54
CA ALA A 65 -13.59 -13.00 3.10
C ALA A 65 -14.57 -13.40 1.98
N ASP A 66 -15.57 -14.20 2.30
CA ASP A 66 -16.71 -14.45 1.39
C ASP A 66 -17.55 -13.18 1.14
N PHE A 67 -18.56 -13.27 0.28
CA PHE A 67 -19.40 -12.12 -0.10
C PHE A 67 -20.32 -11.61 1.03
N ASP A 68 -20.55 -12.41 2.07
CA ASP A 68 -21.29 -12.05 3.28
C ASP A 68 -20.38 -11.44 4.36
N GLY A 69 -19.06 -11.50 4.18
CA GLY A 69 -18.05 -10.99 5.13
C GLY A 69 -17.57 -12.04 6.14
N ARG A 70 -17.85 -13.32 5.90
CA ARG A 70 -17.37 -14.42 6.74
C ARG A 70 -15.98 -14.86 6.29
N PHE A 71 -15.17 -15.25 7.26
CA PHE A 71 -13.83 -15.79 7.04
C PHE A 71 -13.47 -16.75 8.16
N ASP A 72 -12.67 -17.75 7.83
CA ASP A 72 -12.21 -18.75 8.80
C ASP A 72 -11.01 -18.23 9.60
N ARG A 73 -11.28 -17.57 10.73
CA ARG A 73 -10.23 -17.12 11.64
C ARG A 73 -9.43 -18.34 12.18
N PRO A 74 -8.10 -18.29 12.23
CA PRO A 74 -7.29 -19.33 12.86
C PRO A 74 -7.57 -19.48 14.36
N THR A 75 -7.41 -20.67 14.90
CA THR A 75 -7.54 -20.93 16.35
C THR A 75 -6.22 -20.67 17.07
N ALA A 76 -6.31 -20.46 18.39
CA ALA A 76 -5.12 -20.24 19.22
C ALA A 76 -4.22 -21.49 19.32
N ALA A 77 -4.75 -22.69 19.06
CA ALA A 77 -3.95 -23.90 18.93
C ALA A 77 -3.15 -23.90 17.62
N GLU A 78 -3.81 -23.61 16.49
CA GLU A 78 -3.17 -23.54 15.18
C GLU A 78 -2.00 -22.56 15.14
N PHE A 79 -2.15 -21.34 15.69
CA PHE A 79 -1.03 -20.39 15.76
C PHE A 79 0.11 -20.84 16.68
N ARG A 80 -0.17 -21.50 17.81
CA ARG A 80 0.90 -22.06 18.68
C ARG A 80 1.60 -23.25 18.03
N GLU A 81 0.91 -23.99 17.17
CA GLU A 81 1.46 -25.04 16.32
C GLU A 81 2.10 -24.49 15.03
N ASN A 82 2.20 -23.17 14.87
CA ASN A 82 2.77 -22.52 13.68
C ASN A 82 2.09 -22.97 12.37
N LYS A 83 0.74 -23.04 12.39
CA LYS A 83 -0.12 -23.37 11.23
C LYS A 83 -0.75 -22.12 10.60
N PRO A 84 -0.89 -22.07 9.26
CA PRO A 84 -0.36 -23.05 8.29
C PRO A 84 1.18 -22.94 8.18
N ASN A 85 1.74 -21.81 8.59
CA ASN A 85 3.17 -21.58 8.79
C ASN A 85 3.36 -20.55 9.93
N ALA A 86 4.56 -20.49 10.52
CA ALA A 86 4.88 -19.58 11.64
C ALA A 86 4.75 -18.09 11.28
N LEU A 87 4.79 -17.78 9.99
CA LEU A 87 4.67 -16.43 9.42
C LEU A 87 3.21 -15.93 9.46
N GLY A 88 2.23 -16.83 9.67
CA GLY A 88 0.79 -16.53 9.60
C GLY A 88 0.28 -16.33 8.16
N TRP A 89 1.09 -16.67 7.17
CA TRP A 89 0.80 -16.45 5.75
C TRP A 89 -0.32 -17.35 5.25
N TRP A 90 -0.99 -16.88 4.20
CA TRP A 90 -2.10 -17.53 3.51
C TRP A 90 -3.41 -17.63 4.31
N THR A 91 -3.47 -16.99 5.49
CA THR A 91 -4.68 -16.87 6.32
C THR A 91 -5.40 -15.55 6.05
N PRO A 92 -6.71 -15.41 6.39
CA PRO A 92 -7.41 -14.13 6.33
C PRO A 92 -6.75 -13.02 7.17
N THR A 93 -5.97 -13.39 8.19
CA THR A 93 -5.35 -12.47 9.15
C THR A 93 -3.86 -12.23 8.90
N GLU A 94 -3.39 -12.44 7.65
CA GLU A 94 -1.97 -12.37 7.29
C GLU A 94 -1.39 -10.95 7.42
N ASN A 95 -2.09 -9.91 6.97
CA ASN A 95 -1.51 -8.58 6.78
C ASN A 95 -2.18 -7.45 7.58
N GLY A 96 -2.89 -7.74 8.67
CA GLY A 96 -3.74 -6.77 9.36
C GLY A 96 -3.04 -5.48 9.84
N SER A 97 -1.81 -5.56 10.38
CA SER A 97 -1.05 -4.34 10.74
C SER A 97 -0.58 -3.56 9.50
N MET A 98 -0.13 -4.26 8.47
CA MET A 98 0.23 -3.67 7.17
C MET A 98 -0.98 -2.96 6.54
N PHE A 99 -2.12 -3.62 6.49
CA PHE A 99 -3.32 -3.12 5.80
C PHE A 99 -4.01 -2.02 6.60
N ASN A 100 -4.12 -2.13 7.93
CA ASN A 100 -4.60 -1.01 8.75
C ASN A 100 -3.72 0.22 8.58
N GLY A 101 -2.40 0.05 8.66
CA GLY A 101 -1.44 1.15 8.56
C GLY A 101 -1.53 1.89 7.22
N LEU A 102 -1.59 1.13 6.13
CA LEU A 102 -1.68 1.66 4.77
C LEU A 102 -3.07 2.23 4.43
N TYR A 103 -4.16 1.54 4.83
CA TYR A 103 -5.52 2.02 4.58
C TYR A 103 -5.89 3.27 5.40
N LEU A 104 -5.28 3.43 6.59
CA LEU A 104 -5.43 4.63 7.41
C LEU A 104 -4.92 5.89 6.70
N ASP A 105 -3.92 5.84 5.81
CA ASP A 105 -3.63 7.00 4.92
C ASP A 105 -4.81 7.29 4.00
N GLY A 106 -5.41 6.29 3.36
CA GLY A 106 -6.60 6.47 2.52
C GLY A 106 -7.75 7.18 3.25
N ILE A 107 -8.08 6.74 4.47
CA ILE A 107 -9.10 7.39 5.31
C ILE A 107 -8.66 8.80 5.76
N CYS A 108 -7.37 9.01 6.06
CA CYS A 108 -6.84 10.34 6.38
C CYS A 108 -6.95 11.30 5.19
N GLN A 109 -6.56 10.88 3.97
CA GLN A 109 -6.71 11.68 2.73
C GLN A 109 -8.18 12.02 2.48
N ARG A 110 -9.09 11.05 2.69
CA ARG A 110 -10.54 11.21 2.58
C ARG A 110 -11.08 12.25 3.56
N TRP A 111 -10.72 12.15 4.84
CA TRP A 111 -11.12 13.13 5.85
C TRP A 111 -10.53 14.51 5.58
N MET A 112 -9.26 14.62 5.17
CA MET A 112 -8.64 15.92 4.88
C MET A 112 -9.36 16.67 3.75
N HIS A 113 -9.90 15.95 2.77
CA HIS A 113 -10.73 16.51 1.69
C HIS A 113 -12.16 16.84 2.10
N ARG A 114 -12.86 15.92 2.80
CA ARG A 114 -14.30 16.02 3.06
C ARG A 114 -14.67 16.63 4.42
N ARG A 115 -13.77 16.51 5.41
CA ARG A 115 -13.94 16.93 6.82
C ARG A 115 -15.17 16.34 7.52
N ASN A 116 -15.63 15.16 7.08
CA ASN A 116 -16.78 14.46 7.65
C ASN A 116 -16.42 13.72 8.95
N GLU A 117 -17.25 13.83 9.99
CA GLU A 117 -17.02 13.11 11.25
C GLU A 117 -17.05 11.58 11.09
N ALA A 118 -17.85 11.04 10.16
CA ALA A 118 -17.89 9.61 9.88
C ALA A 118 -16.52 9.07 9.40
N ASP A 119 -15.77 9.86 8.64
CA ASP A 119 -14.42 9.48 8.18
C ASP A 119 -13.40 9.58 9.33
N ARG A 120 -13.58 10.54 10.25
CA ARG A 120 -12.77 10.65 11.48
C ARG A 120 -12.98 9.48 12.43
N GLN A 121 -14.22 9.06 12.66
CA GLN A 121 -14.53 7.89 13.51
C GLN A 121 -13.98 6.60 12.91
N LYS A 122 -13.98 6.47 11.57
CA LYS A 122 -13.32 5.37 10.85
C LYS A 122 -11.79 5.39 11.02
N ALA A 123 -11.15 6.55 10.91
CA ALA A 123 -9.72 6.71 11.18
C ALA A 123 -9.36 6.28 12.62
N LYS A 124 -10.15 6.75 13.60
CA LYS A 124 -10.00 6.40 15.02
C LYS A 124 -10.11 4.89 15.25
N ARG A 125 -11.11 4.23 14.65
CA ARG A 125 -11.31 2.77 14.76
C ARG A 125 -10.10 2.00 14.20
N LEU A 126 -9.56 2.38 13.04
CA LEU A 126 -8.35 1.75 12.48
C LEU A 126 -7.10 1.96 13.37
N ALA A 127 -6.92 3.17 13.91
CA ALA A 127 -5.83 3.48 14.83
C ALA A 127 -5.93 2.68 16.14
N GLN A 128 -7.14 2.45 16.65
CA GLN A 128 -7.38 1.56 17.79
C GLN A 128 -7.02 0.10 17.46
N GLY A 129 -7.34 -0.40 16.27
CA GLY A 129 -6.90 -1.72 15.80
C GLY A 129 -5.37 -1.86 15.74
N LEU A 130 -4.67 -0.81 15.29
CA LEU A 130 -3.20 -0.76 15.32
C LEU A 130 -2.65 -0.78 16.76
N LEU A 131 -3.20 0.03 17.68
CA LEU A 131 -2.78 0.01 19.09
C LEU A 131 -3.03 -1.35 19.74
N PHE A 132 -4.14 -2.01 19.41
CA PHE A 132 -4.46 -3.37 19.85
C PHE A 132 -3.41 -4.38 19.36
N LEU A 133 -3.06 -4.36 18.08
CA LEU A 133 -2.01 -5.22 17.49
C LEU A 133 -0.60 -4.98 18.08
N ALA A 134 -0.35 -3.84 18.73
CA ALA A 134 0.88 -3.53 19.49
C ALA A 134 0.73 -3.71 21.02
N SER A 135 -0.38 -4.30 21.47
CA SER A 135 -0.66 -4.64 22.87
C SER A 135 -0.81 -6.14 23.12
N ILE A 136 -0.96 -6.93 22.04
CA ILE A 136 -0.95 -8.39 22.06
C ILE A 136 0.48 -8.93 21.96
N GLY A 137 0.67 -10.14 22.48
CA GLY A 137 1.96 -10.83 22.49
C GLY A 137 2.68 -10.75 23.85
N ASP A 138 3.80 -11.45 23.95
CA ASP A 138 4.58 -11.63 25.18
C ASP A 138 5.97 -10.96 25.14
N THR A 139 6.36 -10.44 23.97
CA THR A 139 7.72 -9.96 23.72
C THR A 139 7.70 -8.46 23.38
N PRO A 140 8.44 -7.60 24.12
CA PRO A 140 8.45 -6.15 23.90
C PRO A 140 8.85 -5.76 22.47
N GLY A 141 8.07 -4.84 21.87
CA GLY A 141 8.27 -4.38 20.48
C GLY A 141 7.66 -5.29 19.41
N PHE A 142 6.98 -6.38 19.79
CA PHE A 142 6.20 -7.20 18.85
C PHE A 142 4.99 -6.41 18.32
N ILE A 143 4.70 -6.59 17.04
CA ILE A 143 3.52 -6.06 16.35
C ILE A 143 2.83 -7.22 15.66
N GLY A 144 1.60 -7.52 16.07
CA GLY A 144 0.81 -8.62 15.53
C GLY A 144 0.28 -8.35 14.12
N ARG A 145 0.10 -9.43 13.35
CA ARG A 145 -0.60 -9.44 12.05
C ARG A 145 -2.12 -9.49 12.21
N GLY A 146 -2.60 -10.14 13.27
CA GLY A 146 -4.00 -10.38 13.57
C GLY A 146 -4.13 -11.15 14.88
N VAL A 147 -5.34 -11.63 15.19
CA VAL A 147 -5.60 -12.51 16.33
C VAL A 147 -6.44 -13.73 15.93
N ALA A 148 -6.23 -14.82 16.67
CA ALA A 148 -6.99 -16.04 16.61
C ALA A 148 -8.41 -15.89 17.18
N THR A 149 -9.21 -16.95 17.11
CA THR A 149 -10.57 -17.04 17.69
C THR A 149 -10.68 -16.77 19.19
N ASP A 150 -9.56 -16.73 19.93
CA ASP A 150 -9.53 -16.31 21.34
C ASP A 150 -9.39 -14.78 21.53
N GLY A 151 -9.33 -14.02 20.43
CA GLY A 151 -9.24 -12.57 20.43
C GLY A 151 -7.91 -12.01 20.94
N LYS A 152 -6.85 -12.82 21.10
CA LYS A 152 -5.57 -12.37 21.69
C LYS A 152 -4.31 -13.08 21.22
N THR A 153 -4.38 -14.32 20.71
CA THR A 153 -3.20 -15.06 20.25
C THR A 153 -2.87 -14.65 18.81
N PRO A 154 -1.71 -14.03 18.52
CA PRO A 154 -1.29 -13.68 17.14
C PRO A 154 -0.63 -14.86 16.42
N PRO A 155 -0.26 -14.73 15.13
CA PRO A 155 0.80 -15.54 14.53
C PRO A 155 2.14 -15.34 15.25
N ALA A 156 3.04 -16.32 15.18
CA ALA A 156 4.25 -16.31 15.99
C ALA A 156 5.30 -15.27 15.55
N MET A 157 5.48 -15.07 14.25
CA MET A 157 6.57 -14.22 13.73
C MET A 157 6.13 -12.77 13.47
N GLY A 158 6.80 -11.82 14.12
CA GLY A 158 6.73 -10.39 13.78
C GLY A 158 7.39 -10.11 12.42
N SER A 159 7.28 -8.90 11.89
CA SER A 159 7.76 -8.61 10.53
C SER A 159 7.97 -7.13 10.23
N ASN A 160 9.00 -6.82 9.44
CA ASN A 160 9.28 -5.45 8.99
C ASN A 160 8.20 -4.88 8.06
N ASP A 161 7.42 -5.75 7.38
CA ASP A 161 6.30 -5.38 6.49
C ASP A 161 5.02 -5.03 7.26
N GLN A 162 4.89 -5.44 8.52
CA GLN A 162 3.80 -5.05 9.42
C GLN A 162 4.20 -3.84 10.26
N THR A 163 5.41 -3.86 10.82
CA THR A 163 5.85 -2.86 11.79
C THR A 163 6.02 -1.46 11.18
N SER A 164 6.56 -1.30 9.97
CA SER A 164 6.71 0.06 9.40
C SER A 164 5.37 0.69 9.01
N PRO A 165 4.43 -0.01 8.33
CA PRO A 165 3.07 0.50 8.13
C PRO A 165 2.33 0.82 9.43
N TRP A 166 2.54 0.05 10.50
CA TRP A 166 2.00 0.35 11.82
C TRP A 166 2.48 1.72 12.34
N PHE A 167 3.78 2.02 12.24
CA PHE A 167 4.31 3.35 12.54
C PHE A 167 3.76 4.41 11.58
N TYR A 168 3.69 4.11 10.28
CA TYR A 168 3.25 5.04 9.23
C TYR A 168 1.79 5.48 9.39
N GLY A 169 0.87 4.53 9.57
CA GLY A 169 -0.56 4.83 9.72
C GLY A 169 -0.84 5.63 10.98
N LEU A 170 -0.22 5.27 12.11
CA LEU A 170 -0.33 6.02 13.36
C LEU A 170 0.28 7.42 13.24
N TRP A 171 1.46 7.56 12.63
CA TRP A 171 2.07 8.86 12.34
C TRP A 171 1.16 9.72 11.47
N ARG A 172 0.63 9.19 10.36
CA ARG A 172 -0.26 9.92 9.46
C ARG A 172 -1.54 10.37 10.18
N TYR A 173 -2.14 9.51 10.99
CA TYR A 173 -3.31 9.86 11.79
C TYR A 173 -3.00 10.99 12.78
N LEU A 174 -1.85 10.94 13.47
CA LEU A 174 -1.36 12.02 14.34
C LEU A 174 -1.07 13.33 13.60
N ASP A 175 -0.62 13.27 12.35
CA ASP A 175 -0.29 14.41 11.49
C ASP A 175 -1.54 15.18 11.01
N THR A 176 -2.67 14.48 10.82
CA THR A 176 -3.95 15.13 10.42
C THR A 176 -4.55 16.10 11.44
N GLY A 177 -4.16 15.99 12.72
CA GLY A 177 -4.81 16.70 13.82
C GLY A 177 -6.20 16.16 14.23
N MET A 178 -6.65 15.02 13.68
CA MET A 178 -7.87 14.33 14.14
C MET A 178 -7.86 13.86 15.60
N PRO A 179 -6.75 13.33 16.17
CA PRO A 179 -6.74 12.78 17.52
C PRO A 179 -6.88 13.85 18.60
N ASP A 180 -7.62 13.55 19.66
CA ASP A 180 -7.67 14.41 20.84
C ASP A 180 -6.33 14.36 21.63
N PRO A 181 -6.03 15.32 22.54
CA PRO A 181 -4.74 15.33 23.25
C PRO A 181 -4.45 14.08 24.10
N PRO A 182 -5.42 13.46 24.80
CA PRO A 182 -5.25 12.13 25.41
C PRO A 182 -4.87 11.04 24.41
N GLU A 183 -5.63 10.88 23.32
CA GLU A 183 -5.38 9.89 22.26
C GLU A 183 -4.00 10.09 21.61
N ARG A 184 -3.64 11.34 21.32
CA ARG A 184 -2.31 11.71 20.82
C ARG A 184 -1.19 11.23 21.75
N ARG A 185 -1.32 11.46 23.06
CA ARG A 185 -0.33 11.00 24.05
C ARG A 185 -0.24 9.48 24.11
N GLN A 186 -1.37 8.78 24.08
CA GLN A 186 -1.39 7.31 24.08
C GLN A 186 -0.66 6.72 22.87
N ILE A 187 -0.92 7.24 21.67
CA ILE A 187 -0.29 6.75 20.44
C ILE A 187 1.22 7.04 20.47
N ILE A 188 1.64 8.26 20.81
CA ILE A 188 3.06 8.62 20.87
C ILE A 188 3.80 7.78 21.91
N ALA A 189 3.20 7.52 23.08
CA ALA A 189 3.79 6.66 24.10
C ALA A 189 4.02 5.23 23.58
N LYS A 190 3.02 4.62 22.94
CA LYS A 190 3.15 3.26 22.38
C LYS A 190 4.14 3.19 21.21
N MET A 191 4.17 4.20 20.31
CA MET A 191 5.20 4.29 19.25
C MET A 191 6.62 4.38 19.85
N THR A 192 6.79 5.16 20.91
CA THR A 192 8.08 5.33 21.61
C THR A 192 8.51 4.06 22.35
N GLU A 193 7.56 3.35 22.97
CA GLU A 193 7.77 2.05 23.62
C GLU A 193 8.29 1.01 22.61
N VAL A 194 7.57 0.83 21.49
CA VAL A 194 7.93 -0.14 20.43
C VAL A 194 9.30 0.19 19.84
N ALA A 195 9.57 1.45 19.50
CA ALA A 195 10.86 1.82 18.91
C ALA A 195 12.05 1.69 19.87
N ASN A 196 11.87 1.96 21.17
CA ASN A 196 12.93 1.71 22.15
C ASN A 196 13.20 0.20 22.29
N ALA A 197 12.17 -0.66 22.24
CA ALA A 197 12.35 -2.11 22.22
C ALA A 197 13.06 -2.58 20.93
N LEU A 198 12.73 -2.02 19.77
CA LEU A 198 13.43 -2.31 18.51
C LEU A 198 14.89 -1.86 18.53
N LEU A 199 15.16 -0.63 19.00
CA LEU A 199 16.53 -0.09 19.16
C LEU A 199 17.37 -0.98 20.09
N ALA A 200 16.81 -1.39 21.24
CA ALA A 200 17.47 -2.31 22.18
C ALA A 200 17.78 -3.70 21.58
N ASN A 201 17.09 -4.09 20.51
CA ASN A 201 17.32 -5.34 19.79
C ASN A 201 18.15 -5.19 18.49
N ASN A 202 18.79 -4.02 18.29
CA ASN A 202 19.52 -3.65 17.06
C ASN A 202 18.62 -3.69 15.82
N TRP A 203 17.40 -3.17 15.94
CA TRP A 203 16.39 -3.06 14.89
C TRP A 203 15.93 -4.38 14.25
N ARG A 204 16.24 -5.52 14.89
CA ARG A 204 15.67 -6.84 14.55
C ARG A 204 14.24 -6.92 15.09
N LEU A 205 13.30 -7.42 14.29
CA LEU A 205 11.89 -7.45 14.69
C LEU A 205 11.68 -8.67 15.61
N PRO A 206 11.16 -8.49 16.83
CA PRO A 206 10.91 -9.59 17.76
C PRO A 206 9.75 -10.47 17.28
N THR A 207 9.69 -11.66 17.85
CA THR A 207 8.64 -12.67 17.64
C THR A 207 8.03 -13.08 18.99
N MET A 208 6.96 -13.87 18.94
CA MET A 208 6.40 -14.55 20.11
C MET A 208 7.35 -15.59 20.72
N SER A 209 7.14 -15.95 21.99
CA SER A 209 7.91 -17.00 22.70
C SER A 209 7.86 -18.39 22.06
N TYR A 210 6.78 -18.73 21.36
CA TYR A 210 6.59 -20.01 20.64
C TYR A 210 6.98 -19.96 19.15
N SER A 211 7.66 -18.88 18.74
CA SER A 211 8.20 -18.73 17.39
C SER A 211 9.42 -19.66 17.16
N PRO A 212 9.59 -20.20 15.94
CA PRO A 212 10.77 -21.00 15.57
C PRO A 212 12.07 -20.18 15.49
N SER A 213 12.01 -18.85 15.50
CA SER A 213 13.17 -17.96 15.59
C SER A 213 12.85 -16.80 16.53
N LYS A 214 13.83 -16.31 17.31
CA LYS A 214 13.68 -15.17 18.24
C LYS A 214 13.41 -13.83 17.55
N TYR A 215 13.85 -13.70 16.29
CA TYR A 215 13.70 -12.50 15.49
C TYR A 215 13.35 -12.87 14.06
N ARG A 216 12.73 -11.93 13.32
CA ARG A 216 12.53 -12.03 11.87
C ARG A 216 12.94 -10.72 11.19
N ASN A 217 13.77 -10.79 10.15
CA ASN A 217 14.30 -9.62 9.43
C ASN A 217 14.95 -8.54 10.35
N SER A 218 15.24 -7.37 9.79
CA SER A 218 15.68 -6.17 10.50
C SER A 218 15.35 -4.92 9.69
N PHE A 219 15.23 -3.75 10.35
CA PHE A 219 15.26 -2.45 9.65
C PHE A 219 16.69 -1.94 9.41
N ALA A 220 17.72 -2.56 10.01
CA ALA A 220 19.11 -2.13 9.83
C ALA A 220 19.69 -2.45 8.43
N THR A 221 18.98 -3.19 7.58
CA THR A 221 19.47 -3.63 6.26
C THR A 221 19.67 -2.46 5.29
N PHE A 222 20.70 -2.59 4.44
CA PHE A 222 21.06 -1.62 3.41
C PHE A 222 20.38 -1.96 2.07
N ASN A 223 19.05 -2.04 2.10
CA ASN A 223 18.22 -2.28 0.93
C ASN A 223 16.88 -1.53 1.05
N TRP A 224 16.05 -1.57 0.01
CA TRP A 224 14.76 -0.87 -0.02
C TRP A 224 13.81 -1.27 1.11
N GLU A 225 13.93 -2.49 1.66
CA GLU A 225 13.03 -2.99 2.72
C GLU A 225 13.48 -2.68 4.15
N GLY A 226 14.71 -2.19 4.34
CA GLY A 226 15.20 -1.69 5.63
C GLY A 226 15.38 -0.18 5.67
N ALA A 227 16.10 0.36 4.68
CA ALA A 227 16.66 1.70 4.77
C ALA A 227 15.60 2.83 4.89
N PRO A 228 14.59 2.94 4.01
CA PRO A 228 13.50 3.91 4.17
C PRO A 228 12.76 3.76 5.51
N ARG A 229 12.50 2.52 5.92
CA ARG A 229 11.70 2.18 7.09
C ARG A 229 12.38 2.62 8.39
N LEU A 230 13.68 2.35 8.52
CA LEU A 230 14.49 2.83 9.64
C LEU A 230 14.53 4.36 9.72
N LEU A 231 14.83 5.02 8.60
CA LEU A 231 14.92 6.48 8.55
C LEU A 231 13.60 7.15 8.90
N PHE A 232 12.48 6.62 8.39
CA PHE A 232 11.15 7.11 8.69
C PHE A 232 10.82 7.01 10.19
N ILE A 233 11.01 5.84 10.82
CA ILE A 233 10.71 5.64 12.24
C ILE A 233 11.49 6.63 13.12
N LEU A 234 12.79 6.82 12.82
CA LEU A 234 13.65 7.75 13.55
C LEU A 234 13.20 9.22 13.37
N LYS A 235 12.90 9.64 12.14
CA LYS A 235 12.42 11.01 11.85
C LYS A 235 11.06 11.29 12.48
N ALA A 236 10.13 10.34 12.38
CA ALA A 236 8.78 10.43 12.93
C ALA A 236 8.82 10.56 14.46
N LEU A 237 9.65 9.77 15.16
CA LEU A 237 9.77 9.90 16.61
C LEU A 237 10.41 11.21 17.04
N HIS A 238 11.40 11.74 16.32
CA HIS A 238 11.90 13.08 16.59
C HIS A 238 10.78 14.13 16.45
N GLN A 239 10.00 14.10 15.35
CA GLN A 239 8.88 15.03 15.14
C GLN A 239 7.80 14.92 16.23
N LEU A 240 7.49 13.71 16.69
CA LEU A 240 6.41 13.46 17.64
C LEU A 240 6.81 13.71 19.11
N THR A 241 8.07 13.50 19.47
CA THR A 241 8.55 13.58 20.87
C THR A 241 9.39 14.82 21.17
N GLY A 242 10.07 15.40 20.18
CA GLY A 242 11.07 16.44 20.39
C GLY A 242 12.40 15.94 20.98
N ASP A 243 12.56 14.63 21.24
CA ASP A 243 13.80 14.06 21.78
C ASP A 243 14.91 14.04 20.71
N ALA A 244 15.99 14.79 20.99
CA ALA A 244 17.14 14.95 20.11
C ALA A 244 17.87 13.64 19.82
N LYS A 245 17.76 12.61 20.69
CA LYS A 245 18.30 11.26 20.45
C LYS A 245 17.82 10.70 19.11
N TRP A 246 16.55 10.84 18.80
CA TRP A 246 15.97 10.30 17.55
C TRP A 246 16.47 11.07 16.33
N ASN A 247 16.70 12.38 16.44
CA ASN A 247 17.30 13.17 15.37
C ASN A 247 18.76 12.76 15.12
N GLN A 248 19.55 12.55 16.18
CA GLN A 248 20.94 12.10 16.05
C GLN A 248 21.00 10.73 15.36
N LEU A 249 20.23 9.76 15.86
CA LEU A 249 20.12 8.43 15.25
C LEU A 249 19.67 8.49 13.78
N TYR A 250 18.70 9.35 13.42
CA TYR A 250 18.28 9.57 12.04
C TYR A 250 19.42 10.09 11.17
N GLN A 251 20.13 11.13 11.64
CA GLN A 251 21.22 11.78 10.93
C GLN A 251 22.42 10.85 10.72
N ASP A 252 22.72 9.99 11.70
CA ASP A 252 23.77 8.97 11.60
C ASP A 252 23.35 7.83 10.66
N ALA A 253 22.16 7.26 10.86
CA ALA A 253 21.66 6.15 10.06
C ALA A 253 21.46 6.50 8.58
N ALA A 254 21.19 7.77 8.25
CA ALA A 254 21.07 8.26 6.87
C ALA A 254 22.42 8.29 6.13
N ARG A 255 23.51 8.60 6.85
CA ARG A 255 24.88 8.71 6.33
C ARG A 255 25.69 7.41 6.45
N GLU A 256 25.30 6.51 7.34
CA GLU A 256 25.94 5.20 7.52
C GLU A 256 26.01 4.47 6.16
N MET A 257 27.19 3.93 5.82
CA MET A 257 27.48 3.26 4.56
C MET A 257 27.61 1.75 4.75
N GLY A 258 26.84 0.96 4.00
CA GLY A 258 26.88 -0.51 4.08
C GLY A 258 26.17 -1.21 2.92
N GLY A 259 25.96 -2.52 3.06
CA GLY A 259 25.43 -3.38 2.00
C GLY A 259 26.40 -3.60 0.86
N GLU A 260 25.98 -4.39 -0.14
CA GLU A 260 26.70 -4.58 -1.39
C GLU A 260 25.74 -4.34 -2.58
N PRO A 261 26.04 -3.41 -3.52
CA PRO A 261 27.15 -2.47 -3.47
C PRO A 261 27.01 -1.48 -2.30
N ARG A 262 28.15 -1.09 -1.72
CA ARG A 262 28.24 -0.20 -0.56
C ARG A 262 27.61 1.17 -0.82
N ARG A 263 26.52 1.47 -0.12
CA ARG A 263 25.71 2.70 -0.26
C ARG A 263 25.27 3.23 1.10
N SER A 264 24.93 4.51 1.18
CA SER A 264 24.23 5.06 2.34
C SER A 264 22.73 4.76 2.29
N ARG A 265 22.06 4.79 3.44
CA ARG A 265 20.59 4.66 3.47
C ARG A 265 19.90 5.81 2.74
N LEU A 266 20.48 7.02 2.76
CA LEU A 266 19.97 8.15 1.97
C LEU A 266 20.11 7.90 0.45
N GLN A 267 21.23 7.33 -0.01
CA GLN A 267 21.42 6.94 -1.41
C GLN A 267 20.41 5.88 -1.84
N ILE A 268 20.17 4.85 -1.01
CA ILE A 268 19.15 3.82 -1.26
C ILE A 268 17.76 4.44 -1.37
N CYS A 269 17.44 5.45 -0.55
CA CYS A 269 16.18 6.18 -0.69
C CYS A 269 16.11 6.95 -2.02
N ALA A 270 17.18 7.65 -2.41
CA ALA A 270 17.25 8.45 -3.65
C ALA A 270 17.19 7.61 -4.94
N GLU A 271 17.69 6.38 -4.89
CA GLU A 271 17.59 5.43 -6.01
C GLU A 271 16.15 4.96 -6.28
N GLY A 272 15.25 5.09 -5.30
CA GLY A 272 13.87 4.64 -5.36
C GLY A 272 13.69 3.12 -5.28
N MET A 273 12.45 2.65 -5.50
CA MET A 273 12.05 1.26 -5.39
C MET A 273 12.81 0.34 -6.37
N LYS A 274 13.91 -0.22 -5.87
CA LYS A 274 14.70 -1.29 -6.48
C LYS A 274 14.81 -2.44 -5.48
N PHE A 275 14.64 -3.66 -5.97
CA PHE A 275 14.81 -4.87 -5.19
C PHE A 275 16.08 -5.59 -5.65
N ASP A 276 16.86 -6.10 -4.71
CA ASP A 276 18.07 -6.86 -5.03
C ASP A 276 17.75 -8.25 -5.61
N ILE A 277 16.49 -8.71 -5.51
CA ILE A 277 15.98 -9.97 -6.06
C ILE A 277 15.08 -9.69 -7.29
N PRO A 278 15.43 -10.18 -8.50
CA PRO A 278 14.71 -9.84 -9.75
C PRO A 278 13.22 -10.26 -9.86
N LYS A 279 12.68 -11.03 -8.91
CA LYS A 279 11.31 -11.59 -8.94
C LYS A 279 10.46 -11.20 -7.72
N GLN A 280 10.83 -10.18 -6.97
CA GLN A 280 10.00 -9.71 -5.85
C GLN A 280 8.72 -9.01 -6.36
N PHE A 281 7.57 -9.34 -5.77
CA PHE A 281 6.31 -8.65 -6.09
C PHE A 281 6.40 -7.19 -5.65
N ARG A 282 6.05 -6.23 -6.51
CA ARG A 282 6.40 -4.82 -6.29
C ARG A 282 5.55 -4.16 -5.22
N TRP A 283 4.35 -4.67 -4.95
CA TRP A 283 3.49 -4.18 -3.88
C TRP A 283 4.16 -4.18 -2.48
N THR A 284 5.09 -5.11 -2.17
CA THR A 284 5.79 -5.09 -0.86
C THR A 284 6.71 -3.88 -0.70
N GLY A 285 7.14 -3.27 -1.81
CA GLY A 285 7.89 -2.02 -1.83
C GLY A 285 7.06 -0.78 -1.48
N VAL A 286 5.73 -0.88 -1.40
CA VAL A 286 4.86 0.25 -1.04
C VAL A 286 5.09 0.69 0.40
N SER A 287 5.29 -0.23 1.36
CA SER A 287 5.58 0.14 2.76
C SER A 287 6.78 1.08 2.87
N SER A 288 7.85 0.78 2.13
CA SER A 288 9.02 1.65 2.06
C SER A 288 8.76 2.94 1.26
N THR A 289 7.88 2.90 0.25
CA THR A 289 7.54 4.09 -0.54
C THR A 289 6.73 5.10 0.28
N VAL A 290 5.78 4.65 1.10
CA VAL A 290 5.02 5.52 2.00
C VAL A 290 5.92 6.14 3.08
N ASP A 291 6.94 5.40 3.51
CA ASP A 291 7.98 5.86 4.45
C ASP A 291 8.87 6.95 3.82
N VAL A 292 9.34 6.78 2.58
CA VAL A 292 10.04 7.88 1.83
C VAL A 292 9.11 9.08 1.63
N ARG A 293 7.82 8.86 1.39
CA ARG A 293 6.84 9.94 1.24
C ARG A 293 6.67 10.74 2.53
N ALA A 294 6.60 10.08 3.68
CA ALA A 294 6.57 10.72 4.99
C ALA A 294 7.87 11.49 5.29
N LEU A 295 9.02 10.91 4.95
CA LEU A 295 10.33 11.56 5.07
C LEU A 295 10.40 12.86 4.24
N TRP A 296 9.99 12.84 2.96
CA TRP A 296 9.94 14.04 2.12
C TRP A 296 9.01 15.13 2.68
N GLU A 297 7.87 14.75 3.28
CA GLU A 297 6.95 15.71 3.90
C GLU A 297 7.54 16.34 5.16
N MET A 298 8.16 15.53 6.05
CA MET A 298 8.78 15.98 7.30
C MET A 298 10.10 16.74 7.12
N GLU A 299 10.83 16.51 6.02
CA GLU A 299 12.21 16.99 5.91
C GLU A 299 12.33 18.49 5.59
N LYS A 300 13.22 19.16 6.33
CA LYS A 300 13.56 20.57 6.24
C LYS A 300 14.97 20.79 5.71
N ASP A 301 15.85 19.80 5.84
CA ASP A 301 17.15 19.81 5.18
C ASP A 301 16.96 19.69 3.64
N PRO A 302 17.48 20.64 2.85
CA PRO A 302 17.21 20.68 1.41
C PRO A 302 17.90 19.55 0.63
N GLU A 303 19.03 19.02 1.11
CA GLU A 303 19.75 17.92 0.46
C GLU A 303 19.01 16.60 0.68
N MET A 304 18.68 16.29 1.94
CA MET A 304 17.92 15.10 2.30
C MET A 304 16.52 15.10 1.68
N ARG A 305 15.82 16.26 1.70
CA ARG A 305 14.50 16.39 1.06
C ARG A 305 14.57 16.12 -0.43
N LYS A 306 15.60 16.65 -1.12
CA LYS A 306 15.81 16.41 -2.55
C LYS A 306 16.09 14.93 -2.85
N ALA A 307 16.90 14.26 -2.04
CA ALA A 307 17.14 12.82 -2.16
C ALA A 307 15.84 12.01 -2.06
N TYR A 308 14.96 12.31 -1.09
CA TYR A 308 13.65 11.64 -0.98
C TYR A 308 12.72 11.95 -2.18
N GLU A 309 12.79 13.15 -2.74
CA GLU A 309 12.04 13.52 -3.94
C GLU A 309 12.51 12.75 -5.19
N GLU A 310 13.81 12.65 -5.40
CA GLU A 310 14.43 11.86 -6.47
C GLU A 310 13.99 10.39 -6.38
N GLY A 311 14.00 9.84 -5.15
CA GLY A 311 13.54 8.49 -4.83
C GLY A 311 12.07 8.22 -5.14
N LEU A 312 11.17 9.11 -4.75
CA LEU A 312 9.73 9.01 -5.04
C LEU A 312 9.47 9.07 -6.55
N ASN A 313 10.12 10.02 -7.23
CA ASN A 313 9.97 10.19 -8.69
C ASN A 313 10.56 8.99 -9.47
N ALA A 314 11.66 8.39 -8.98
CA ALA A 314 12.22 7.16 -9.54
C ALA A 314 11.32 5.94 -9.31
N SER A 315 10.76 5.81 -8.11
CA SER A 315 9.79 4.76 -7.75
C SER A 315 8.53 4.84 -8.62
N ALA A 316 8.01 6.04 -8.85
CA ALA A 316 6.86 6.28 -9.73
C ALA A 316 7.14 5.89 -11.19
N ARG A 317 8.28 6.31 -11.76
CA ARG A 317 8.69 5.87 -13.11
C ARG A 317 8.83 4.35 -13.22
N SER A 318 9.36 3.69 -12.19
CA SER A 318 9.47 2.23 -12.13
C SER A 318 8.08 1.57 -12.07
N ALA A 319 7.18 2.09 -11.24
CA ALA A 319 5.85 1.53 -10.99
C ALA A 319 4.86 1.71 -12.15
N ALA A 320 4.97 2.81 -12.90
CA ALA A 320 3.96 3.23 -13.87
C ALA A 320 3.55 2.17 -14.91
N SER A 321 4.50 1.34 -15.39
CA SER A 321 4.21 0.26 -16.34
C SER A 321 3.35 -0.87 -15.76
N GLY A 322 3.37 -1.07 -14.43
CA GLY A 322 2.54 -2.06 -13.76
C GLY A 322 1.07 -1.66 -13.59
N ILE A 323 0.72 -0.38 -13.85
CA ILE A 323 -0.68 0.06 -13.79
C ILE A 323 -1.49 -0.67 -14.86
N SER A 324 -1.02 -0.71 -16.11
CA SER A 324 -1.75 -1.29 -17.26
C SER A 324 -2.04 -2.81 -17.16
N LEU A 325 -1.56 -3.49 -16.11
CA LEU A 325 -1.96 -4.87 -15.80
C LEU A 325 -3.46 -5.00 -15.53
N TRP A 326 -4.18 -3.91 -15.18
CA TRP A 326 -5.64 -3.96 -14.96
C TRP A 326 -6.43 -4.39 -16.21
N HIS A 327 -5.91 -4.12 -17.41
CA HIS A 327 -6.53 -4.55 -18.67
C HIS A 327 -6.67 -6.07 -18.79
N GLN A 328 -5.87 -6.86 -18.06
CA GLN A 328 -5.91 -8.32 -18.09
C GLN A 328 -6.96 -8.91 -17.14
N PHE A 329 -7.55 -8.10 -16.25
CA PHE A 329 -8.59 -8.57 -15.34
C PHE A 329 -9.96 -8.65 -16.05
N ASP A 330 -10.45 -9.86 -16.31
CA ASP A 330 -11.86 -10.03 -16.69
C ASP A 330 -12.76 -9.87 -15.46
N ARG A 331 -13.51 -8.77 -15.41
CA ARG A 331 -14.47 -8.48 -14.34
C ARG A 331 -15.57 -9.55 -14.18
N ASN A 332 -15.82 -10.38 -15.20
CA ASN A 332 -16.80 -11.46 -15.20
C ASN A 332 -16.21 -12.83 -14.88
N ASP A 333 -14.89 -12.94 -14.72
CA ASP A 333 -14.20 -14.18 -14.36
C ASP A 333 -14.83 -14.84 -13.12
N GLN A 334 -15.11 -16.14 -13.22
CA GLN A 334 -15.69 -16.99 -12.16
C GLN A 334 -14.71 -18.12 -11.75
N LYS A 335 -13.39 -17.88 -11.81
CA LYS A 335 -12.41 -18.87 -11.36
C LYS A 335 -12.59 -19.17 -9.87
N THR A 336 -12.32 -20.41 -9.49
CA THR A 336 -12.45 -20.88 -8.11
C THR A 336 -11.57 -20.08 -7.15
N PHE A 337 -12.14 -19.76 -5.99
CA PHE A 337 -11.44 -19.23 -4.83
C PHE A 337 -11.44 -20.29 -3.71
N LEU A 338 -10.27 -20.58 -3.14
CA LEU A 338 -10.16 -21.47 -1.98
C LEU A 338 -10.52 -20.67 -0.71
N HIS A 339 -11.70 -20.93 -0.16
CA HIS A 339 -12.15 -20.33 1.10
C HIS A 339 -11.42 -20.94 2.32
N ASP A 340 -11.38 -22.27 2.42
CA ASP A 340 -10.76 -22.97 3.54
C ASP A 340 -9.23 -23.06 3.35
N TRP A 341 -8.52 -22.09 3.93
CA TRP A 341 -7.07 -22.07 3.98
C TRP A 341 -6.48 -23.25 4.78
N ARG A 342 -7.26 -23.94 5.64
CA ARG A 342 -6.76 -25.10 6.41
C ARG A 342 -6.39 -26.28 5.53
N THR A 343 -6.86 -26.31 4.28
CA THR A 343 -6.38 -27.20 3.22
C THR A 343 -4.83 -27.18 3.12
N LEU A 344 -4.20 -26.03 3.38
CA LEU A 344 -2.74 -25.88 3.33
C LEU A 344 -2.00 -26.71 4.40
N ASN A 345 -2.66 -27.07 5.50
CA ASN A 345 -2.09 -27.93 6.54
C ASN A 345 -1.71 -29.34 6.01
N GLN A 346 -2.13 -29.74 4.82
CA GLN A 346 -1.62 -30.93 4.13
C GLN A 346 -0.10 -30.88 3.87
N TRP A 347 0.48 -29.68 3.74
CA TRP A 347 1.92 -29.46 3.52
C TRP A 347 2.64 -28.92 4.76
N TRP A 348 1.93 -28.68 5.86
CA TRP A 348 2.51 -28.26 7.14
C TRP A 348 3.53 -29.29 7.63
N LYS A 349 4.62 -28.78 8.19
CA LYS A 349 5.64 -29.56 8.90
C LYS A 349 6.06 -28.79 10.16
N PRO A 350 6.61 -29.47 11.18
CA PRO A 350 7.28 -28.81 12.28
C PRO A 350 8.34 -27.83 11.76
N GLN A 351 8.39 -26.65 12.36
CA GLN A 351 9.31 -25.57 11.99
C GLN A 351 10.18 -25.23 13.19
N HIS A 352 11.49 -25.15 12.98
CA HIS A 352 12.51 -24.90 14.00
C HIS A 352 13.46 -23.74 13.65
N SER A 353 13.23 -23.06 12.51
CA SER A 353 13.94 -21.84 12.13
C SER A 353 13.04 -20.89 11.30
N GLU A 354 13.53 -19.67 11.01
CA GLU A 354 12.90 -18.77 10.02
C GLU A 354 12.90 -19.39 8.61
N GLN A 355 13.93 -20.17 8.26
CA GLN A 355 14.02 -20.83 6.95
C GLN A 355 12.98 -21.95 6.81
N ASP A 356 12.77 -22.76 7.86
CA ASP A 356 11.76 -23.82 7.86
C ASP A 356 10.36 -23.25 7.58
N ALA A 357 10.04 -22.11 8.20
CA ALA A 357 8.77 -21.43 8.00
C ALA A 357 8.62 -20.87 6.58
N LEU A 358 9.71 -20.35 5.99
CA LEU A 358 9.75 -19.93 4.59
C LEU A 358 9.55 -21.13 3.65
N ASP A 359 10.23 -22.25 3.88
CA ASP A 359 10.18 -23.46 3.04
C ASP A 359 8.79 -24.11 3.06
N VAL A 360 8.15 -24.18 4.23
CA VAL A 360 6.73 -24.60 4.36
C VAL A 360 5.85 -23.64 3.57
N SER A 361 5.95 -22.32 3.83
CA SER A 361 5.08 -21.32 3.17
C SER A 361 5.24 -21.28 1.65
N GLN A 362 6.43 -21.57 1.12
CA GLN A 362 6.72 -21.63 -0.31
C GLN A 362 6.14 -22.90 -0.95
N THR A 363 6.15 -24.02 -0.22
CA THR A 363 5.47 -25.27 -0.63
C THR A 363 3.96 -25.03 -0.70
N GLU A 364 3.39 -24.42 0.33
CA GLU A 364 1.96 -24.05 0.38
C GLU A 364 1.58 -23.10 -0.74
N LEU A 365 2.39 -22.06 -1.01
CA LEU A 365 2.14 -21.11 -2.10
C LEU A 365 2.07 -21.81 -3.46
N ASN A 366 2.95 -22.78 -3.73
CA ASN A 366 2.99 -23.51 -4.99
C ASN A 366 1.69 -24.30 -5.26
N GLU A 367 1.01 -24.76 -4.21
CA GLU A 367 -0.28 -25.46 -4.33
C GLU A 367 -1.46 -24.49 -4.27
N LEU A 368 -1.40 -23.46 -3.42
CA LEU A 368 -2.41 -22.41 -3.30
C LEU A 368 -2.69 -21.70 -4.64
N VAL A 369 -1.66 -21.44 -5.46
CA VAL A 369 -1.84 -20.84 -6.79
C VAL A 369 -2.56 -21.75 -7.78
N LYS A 370 -2.62 -23.07 -7.53
CA LYS A 370 -3.38 -24.05 -8.33
C LYS A 370 -4.81 -24.22 -7.80
N LEU A 371 -4.96 -24.29 -6.46
CA LEU A 371 -6.24 -24.49 -5.77
C LEU A 371 -7.14 -23.25 -5.79
N SER A 372 -6.54 -22.05 -5.76
CA SER A 372 -7.23 -20.77 -5.77
C SER A 372 -6.82 -19.93 -7.00
N PRO A 373 -7.16 -20.36 -8.23
CA PRO A 373 -6.78 -19.62 -9.44
C PRO A 373 -7.34 -18.19 -9.48
N ARG A 374 -8.42 -17.90 -8.73
CA ARG A 374 -8.93 -16.54 -8.51
C ARG A 374 -7.92 -15.62 -7.82
N ARG A 375 -7.14 -16.13 -6.86
CA ARG A 375 -6.07 -15.39 -6.18
C ARG A 375 -5.10 -14.78 -7.18
N ASN A 376 -4.70 -15.53 -8.20
CA ASN A 376 -3.75 -15.02 -9.20
C ASN A 376 -4.33 -13.87 -10.03
N GLN A 377 -5.64 -13.89 -10.32
CA GLN A 377 -6.33 -12.81 -11.02
C GLN A 377 -6.40 -11.54 -10.15
N GLU A 378 -6.86 -11.65 -8.90
CA GLU A 378 -7.02 -10.48 -8.02
C GLU A 378 -5.66 -9.91 -7.58
N LEU A 379 -4.70 -10.76 -7.20
CA LEU A 379 -3.39 -10.28 -6.75
C LEU A 379 -2.50 -9.79 -7.89
N GLY A 380 -2.65 -10.35 -9.10
CA GLY A 380 -1.88 -9.94 -10.29
C GLY A 380 -2.47 -8.73 -11.03
N PHE A 381 -3.81 -8.67 -11.15
CA PHE A 381 -4.49 -7.72 -12.04
C PHE A 381 -5.47 -6.78 -11.34
N VAL A 382 -5.63 -6.86 -10.02
CA VAL A 382 -6.37 -5.87 -9.21
C VAL A 382 -5.44 -5.18 -8.21
N ARG A 383 -4.76 -5.95 -7.35
CA ARG A 383 -3.77 -5.40 -6.40
C ARG A 383 -2.68 -4.66 -7.15
N GLU A 384 -1.90 -5.35 -7.98
CA GLU A 384 -0.66 -4.77 -8.54
C GLU A 384 -0.92 -3.43 -9.26
N PRO A 385 -1.95 -3.28 -10.13
CA PRO A 385 -2.35 -1.99 -10.69
C PRO A 385 -2.62 -0.87 -9.67
N LEU A 386 -3.44 -1.14 -8.66
CA LEU A 386 -3.85 -0.13 -7.68
C LEU A 386 -2.70 0.28 -6.76
N TRP A 387 -1.83 -0.66 -6.42
CA TRP A 387 -0.64 -0.40 -5.60
C TRP A 387 0.43 0.36 -6.42
N MET A 388 0.63 0.03 -7.70
CA MET A 388 1.52 0.79 -8.58
C MET A 388 0.98 2.20 -8.85
N ALA A 389 -0.34 2.35 -9.05
CA ALA A 389 -0.99 3.65 -9.14
C ALA A 389 -0.77 4.47 -7.86
N TRP A 390 -0.83 3.85 -6.68
CA TRP A 390 -0.56 4.55 -5.42
C TRP A 390 0.88 5.06 -5.33
N ILE A 391 1.88 4.25 -5.71
CA ILE A 391 3.28 4.68 -5.83
C ILE A 391 3.39 5.91 -6.73
N VAL A 392 2.76 5.89 -7.92
CA VAL A 392 2.79 7.04 -8.83
C VAL A 392 2.17 8.28 -8.18
N THR A 393 1.02 8.19 -7.53
CA THR A 393 0.38 9.35 -6.87
C THR A 393 1.15 9.91 -5.66
N MET A 394 2.18 9.21 -5.16
CA MET A 394 3.07 9.71 -4.12
C MET A 394 4.24 10.56 -4.64
N ALA A 395 4.48 10.57 -5.96
CA ALA A 395 5.50 11.42 -6.58
C ALA A 395 5.25 12.92 -6.32
N PRO A 396 6.27 13.70 -5.91
CA PRO A 396 6.21 15.16 -5.91
C PRO A 396 6.11 15.77 -7.32
N ASP A 397 6.70 15.13 -8.35
CA ASP A 397 6.59 15.59 -9.74
C ASP A 397 5.16 15.40 -10.26
N ARG A 398 4.38 16.49 -10.24
CA ARG A 398 3.00 16.50 -10.73
C ARG A 398 2.88 16.24 -12.23
N LYS A 399 3.89 16.55 -13.05
CA LYS A 399 3.85 16.25 -14.49
C LYS A 399 3.95 14.75 -14.74
N LEU A 400 4.79 14.06 -13.97
CA LEU A 400 4.88 12.60 -13.98
C LEU A 400 3.57 11.94 -13.53
N VAL A 401 2.90 12.46 -12.49
CA VAL A 401 1.57 11.95 -12.09
C VAL A 401 0.54 12.17 -13.19
N GLU A 402 0.51 13.35 -13.80
CA GLU A 402 -0.46 13.71 -14.85
C GLU A 402 -0.34 12.83 -16.10
N GLN A 403 0.89 12.49 -16.52
CA GLN A 403 1.16 11.57 -17.63
C GLN A 403 0.44 10.21 -17.47
N HIS A 404 0.21 9.77 -16.24
CA HIS A 404 -0.45 8.49 -15.94
C HIS A 404 -1.89 8.65 -15.44
N ARG A 405 -2.44 9.88 -15.34
CA ARG A 405 -3.79 10.10 -14.78
C ARG A 405 -4.86 9.28 -15.50
N SER A 406 -4.87 9.27 -16.84
CA SER A 406 -5.88 8.51 -17.61
C SER A 406 -5.83 7.00 -17.29
N GLU A 407 -4.62 6.46 -17.18
CA GLU A 407 -4.37 5.04 -16.93
C GLU A 407 -4.80 4.64 -15.52
N ILE A 408 -4.47 5.46 -14.52
CA ILE A 408 -4.89 5.28 -13.13
C ILE A 408 -6.43 5.31 -13.01
N ARG A 409 -7.09 6.24 -13.71
CA ARG A 409 -8.56 6.34 -13.71
C ARG A 409 -9.25 5.14 -14.36
N GLY A 410 -8.63 4.55 -15.39
CA GLY A 410 -9.06 3.28 -15.95
C GLY A 410 -9.08 2.17 -14.88
N ALA A 411 -7.98 2.01 -14.14
CA ALA A 411 -7.91 1.05 -13.03
C ALA A 411 -8.98 1.33 -11.94
N LEU A 412 -9.15 2.59 -11.52
CA LEU A 412 -10.14 2.96 -10.49
C LEU A 412 -11.60 2.69 -10.88
N THR A 413 -11.91 2.67 -12.18
CA THR A 413 -13.30 2.51 -12.69
C THR A 413 -13.62 1.09 -13.14
N HIS A 414 -12.63 0.24 -13.41
CA HIS A 414 -12.82 -1.11 -13.96
C HIS A 414 -13.34 -2.14 -12.95
N PHE A 415 -12.88 -2.08 -11.69
CA PHE A 415 -13.09 -3.14 -10.72
C PHE A 415 -14.47 -3.11 -10.03
N ARG A 416 -15.07 -4.29 -9.85
CA ARG A 416 -16.30 -4.50 -9.06
C ARG A 416 -15.94 -4.99 -7.66
N ALA A 417 -15.83 -4.07 -6.69
CA ALA A 417 -15.43 -4.42 -5.31
C ALA A 417 -16.31 -5.51 -4.68
N ASP A 418 -17.61 -5.51 -4.99
CA ASP A 418 -18.61 -6.51 -4.55
C ASP A 418 -18.44 -7.92 -5.18
N LYS A 419 -17.42 -8.09 -6.03
CA LYS A 419 -17.04 -9.35 -6.70
C LYS A 419 -15.56 -9.71 -6.48
N LEU A 420 -14.88 -9.01 -5.57
CA LEU A 420 -13.52 -9.35 -5.15
C LEU A 420 -13.56 -10.16 -3.85
N TYR A 421 -12.66 -11.13 -3.72
CA TYR A 421 -12.44 -11.91 -2.50
C TYR A 421 -11.40 -11.27 -1.60
N TYR A 422 -10.40 -10.59 -2.16
CA TYR A 422 -9.34 -9.91 -1.42
C TYR A 422 -9.68 -8.44 -1.17
N SER A 423 -9.36 -7.94 0.03
CA SER A 423 -9.49 -6.52 0.41
C SER A 423 -8.44 -5.60 -0.24
N GLN A 424 -7.43 -6.19 -0.90
CA GLN A 424 -6.20 -5.54 -1.37
C GLN A 424 -6.41 -4.47 -2.47
N PHE A 425 -7.66 -4.19 -2.86
CA PHE A 425 -8.06 -3.02 -3.64
C PHE A 425 -8.16 -1.72 -2.82
N PHE A 426 -7.99 -1.77 -1.50
CA PHE A 426 -8.10 -0.61 -0.60
C PHE A 426 -7.29 0.64 -0.98
N PRO A 427 -6.13 0.58 -1.68
CA PRO A 427 -5.44 1.80 -2.12
C PRO A 427 -6.23 2.67 -3.10
N ALA A 428 -7.31 2.16 -3.71
CA ALA A 428 -8.18 2.95 -4.59
C ALA A 428 -8.64 4.26 -3.96
N GLU A 429 -8.92 4.29 -2.65
CA GLU A 429 -9.26 5.53 -1.93
C GLU A 429 -8.07 6.49 -1.85
N ALA A 430 -6.90 6.01 -1.41
CA ALA A 430 -5.70 6.83 -1.29
C ALA A 430 -5.27 7.42 -2.65
N VAL A 431 -5.29 6.60 -3.71
CA VAL A 431 -5.05 7.01 -5.10
C VAL A 431 -6.02 8.10 -5.52
N TRP A 432 -7.33 7.89 -5.34
CA TRP A 432 -8.36 8.83 -5.78
C TRP A 432 -8.22 10.22 -5.13
N PHE A 433 -8.04 10.28 -3.81
CA PHE A 433 -7.86 11.56 -3.11
C PHE A 433 -6.52 12.21 -3.42
N ARG A 434 -5.43 11.43 -3.58
CA ARG A 434 -4.12 11.97 -4.00
C ARG A 434 -4.14 12.54 -5.42
N LEU A 435 -5.00 12.05 -6.31
CA LEU A 435 -5.26 12.64 -7.63
C LEU A 435 -6.05 13.96 -7.60
N GLN A 436 -6.78 14.27 -6.52
CA GLN A 436 -7.49 15.56 -6.36
C GLN A 436 -6.60 16.66 -5.78
N ASN A 437 -5.56 16.29 -5.02
CA ASN A 437 -4.55 17.22 -4.54
C ASN A 437 -3.87 17.90 -5.73
N LYS A 438 -4.01 19.23 -5.83
CA LYS A 438 -3.32 20.05 -6.83
C LYS A 438 -1.79 20.08 -6.61
#